data_AF-A0A8C6XPN0-F1
#
_entry.id   AF-A0A8C6XPN0-F1
#
_cell.length_a   1.000
_cell.length_b   1.000
_cell.length_c   1.000
_cell.angle_alpha   90.00
_cell.angle_beta   90.00
_cell.angle_gamma   90.00
#
_symmetry.space_group_name_H-M   'P 1'
#
loop_
_entity.id
_entity.type
_entity.pdbx_description
1 polymer ?
#
loop_
_entity_poly.entity_id
_entity_poly.type
_entity_poly.pdbx_seq_one_letter_code
_entity_poly.pdbx_strand_id
1 'polypeptide(L)'
;MPGEQANEEDEPDAAQVYSLKEHMFRILQELRNNADITRMAESVISENPLHVLAKVSEELFATGVNWGRIVVFFYFTYEVCRQCAFSFFRDVMDWAMNFLRDRLALWIEEQGGWNGILNFFPSSE
;
A
#
# COMPACT_ATOMS: atom_id res chain seq x y z
N MET A 1 -36.48 10.21 24.10
CA MET A 1 -35.69 9.40 23.16
C MET A 1 -34.23 9.58 23.55
N PRO A 2 -33.44 8.52 23.75
CA PRO A 2 -32.02 8.67 23.99
C PRO A 2 -31.35 9.01 22.65
N GLY A 3 -30.58 10.10 22.63
CA GLY A 3 -29.80 10.48 21.46
C GLY A 3 -28.72 9.43 21.20
N GLU A 4 -28.59 9.01 19.94
CA GLU A 4 -27.39 8.37 19.43
C GLU A 4 -26.20 9.28 19.71
N GLN A 5 -25.43 8.92 20.75
CA GLN A 5 -24.06 9.36 20.87
C GLN A 5 -23.30 8.63 19.77
N ALA A 6 -23.07 9.32 18.65
CA ALA A 6 -22.08 8.88 17.68
C ALA A 6 -20.74 8.82 18.42
N ASN A 7 -20.18 7.62 18.54
CA ASN A 7 -18.88 7.39 19.17
C ASN A 7 -17.82 8.28 18.49
N GLU A 8 -17.27 9.23 19.24
CA GLU A 8 -16.08 10.01 18.85
C GLU A 8 -14.79 9.15 18.84
N GLU A 9 -14.89 7.85 19.11
CA GLU A 9 -13.75 6.91 19.24
C GLU A 9 -13.27 6.29 17.92
N ASP A 10 -13.94 6.53 16.79
CA ASP A 10 -13.56 5.97 15.47
C ASP A 10 -12.64 6.87 14.64
N GLU A 11 -12.30 8.08 15.13
CA GLU A 11 -11.36 8.94 14.41
C GLU A 11 -9.92 8.51 14.72
N PRO A 12 -9.14 8.07 13.71
CA PRO A 12 -7.79 7.59 13.95
C PRO A 12 -6.92 8.73 14.49
N ASP A 13 -6.27 8.48 15.63
CA ASP A 13 -5.31 9.40 16.24
C ASP A 13 -4.27 9.83 15.19
N ALA A 14 -4.27 11.12 14.86
CA ALA A 14 -3.39 11.69 13.85
C ALA A 14 -1.92 11.31 14.11
N ALA A 15 -1.49 11.23 15.37
CA ALA A 15 -0.13 10.83 15.73
C ALA A 15 0.20 9.41 15.26
N GLN A 16 -0.75 8.48 15.37
CA GLN A 16 -0.59 7.10 14.90
C GLN A 16 -0.46 7.07 13.39
N VAL A 17 -1.31 7.81 12.66
CA VAL A 17 -1.24 7.91 11.19
C VAL A 17 0.11 8.48 10.74
N TYR A 18 0.63 9.50 11.43
CA TYR A 18 1.95 10.06 11.14
C TYR A 18 3.08 9.07 11.37
N SER A 19 3.05 8.32 12.48
CA SER A 19 4.06 7.29 12.77
C SER A 19 4.06 6.16 11.73
N LEU A 20 2.87 5.71 11.33
CA LEU A 20 2.68 4.70 10.29
C LEU A 20 3.29 5.16 8.97
N LYS A 21 2.95 6.38 8.55
CA LYS A 21 3.51 7.00 7.34
C LYS A 21 5.03 7.05 7.39
N GLU A 22 5.61 7.51 8.49
CA GLU A 22 7.06 7.64 8.63
C GLU A 22 7.76 6.28 8.55
N HIS A 23 7.22 5.26 9.23
CA HIS A 23 7.78 3.92 9.21
C HIS A 23 7.70 3.27 7.83
N MET A 24 6.54 3.36 7.18
CA MET A 24 6.36 2.90 5.80
C MET A 24 7.32 3.60 4.84
N PHE A 25 7.53 4.90 5.00
CA PHE A 25 8.46 5.66 4.18
C PHE A 25 9.91 5.20 4.39
N ARG A 26 10.32 4.84 5.61
CA ARG A 26 11.67 4.30 5.86
C ARG A 26 11.89 2.97 5.16
N ILE A 27 10.96 2.03 5.32
CA ILE A 27 10.99 0.73 4.64
C ILE A 27 11.02 0.94 3.11
N LEU A 28 10.24 1.89 2.62
CA LEU A 28 10.21 2.27 1.22
C LEU A 28 11.56 2.75 0.69
N GLN A 29 12.25 3.62 1.44
CA GLN A 29 13.58 4.12 1.05
C GLN A 29 14.61 3.00 0.99
N GLU A 30 14.54 2.03 1.91
CA GLU A 30 15.42 0.87 1.89
C GLU A 30 15.14 -0.03 0.66
N LEU A 31 13.87 -0.24 0.33
CA LEU A 31 13.46 -1.02 -0.84
C LEU A 31 13.83 -0.33 -2.17
N ARG A 32 13.77 1.00 -2.25
CA ARG A 32 14.14 1.78 -3.45
C ARG A 32 15.61 1.66 -3.84
N ASN A 33 16.48 1.24 -2.93
CA ASN A 33 17.88 0.96 -3.26
C ASN A 33 18.04 -0.33 -4.08
N ASN A 34 16.97 -1.12 -4.26
CA ASN A 34 16.97 -2.28 -5.15
C ASN A 34 16.64 -1.85 -6.60
N ALA A 35 17.63 -1.98 -7.49
CA ALA A 35 17.54 -1.58 -8.89
C ALA A 35 16.47 -2.35 -9.68
N ASP A 36 16.14 -3.59 -9.29
CA ASP A 36 15.14 -4.40 -9.98
C ASP A 36 13.72 -3.88 -9.74
N ILE A 37 13.42 -3.46 -8.50
CA ILE A 37 12.13 -2.86 -8.13
C ILE A 37 11.94 -1.54 -8.89
N THR A 38 13.00 -0.73 -8.98
CA THR A 38 12.97 0.54 -9.72
C THR A 38 12.75 0.31 -11.22
N ARG A 39 13.45 -0.66 -11.82
CA ARG A 39 13.33 -0.98 -13.25
C ARG A 39 11.94 -1.51 -13.63
N MET A 40 11.28 -2.29 -12.76
CA MET A 40 9.90 -2.72 -12.98
C MET A 40 8.91 -1.55 -12.93
N ALA A 41 9.17 -0.54 -12.11
CA ALA A 41 8.31 0.62 -12.01
C ALA A 41 8.53 1.63 -13.16
N GLU A 42 9.70 1.63 -13.80
CA GLU A 42 10.02 2.51 -14.93
C GLU A 42 9.50 1.99 -16.29
N SER A 43 9.20 0.70 -16.44
CA SER A 43 8.67 0.13 -17.70
C SER A 43 7.20 0.46 -17.98
N VAL A 44 6.56 1.26 -17.11
CA VAL A 44 5.12 1.58 -17.11
C VAL A 44 4.71 2.53 -18.24
N ILE A 45 5.64 3.21 -18.90
CA ILE A 45 5.37 4.36 -19.81
C ILE A 45 4.60 3.96 -21.09
N SER A 46 4.51 2.67 -21.45
CA SER A 46 3.85 2.23 -22.70
C SER A 46 2.56 1.40 -22.52
N GLU A 47 2.20 1.03 -21.30
CA GLU A 47 1.04 0.18 -21.00
C GLU A 47 -0.06 0.91 -20.22
N ASN A 48 -1.26 0.35 -20.17
CA ASN A 48 -2.36 0.89 -19.35
C ASN A 48 -1.98 0.81 -17.84
N PRO A 49 -1.99 1.93 -17.10
CA PRO A 49 -1.62 1.98 -15.68
C PRO A 49 -2.31 0.94 -14.79
N LEU A 50 -3.59 0.67 -15.06
CA LEU A 50 -4.38 -0.31 -14.30
C LEU A 50 -3.92 -1.74 -14.56
N HIS A 51 -3.61 -2.06 -15.82
CA HIS A 51 -3.12 -3.37 -16.20
C HIS A 51 -1.78 -3.67 -15.52
N VAL A 52 -0.88 -2.68 -15.52
CA VAL A 52 0.45 -2.83 -14.90
C VAL A 52 0.32 -3.02 -13.39
N LEU A 53 -0.46 -2.17 -12.72
CA LEU A 53 -0.66 -2.29 -11.27
C LEU A 53 -1.30 -3.63 -10.90
N ALA A 54 -2.29 -4.10 -11.67
CA ALA A 54 -2.93 -5.39 -11.45
C ALA A 54 -1.95 -6.55 -11.59
N LYS A 55 -1.19 -6.59 -12.69
CA LYS A 55 -0.22 -7.66 -12.95
C LYS A 55 0.86 -7.74 -11.86
N VAL A 56 1.47 -6.60 -11.51
CA VAL A 56 2.50 -6.55 -10.47
C VAL A 56 1.93 -6.98 -9.12
N SER A 57 0.70 -6.57 -8.79
CA SER A 57 0.06 -6.96 -7.52
C SER A 57 -0.19 -8.46 -7.45
N GLU A 58 -0.68 -9.10 -8.51
CA GLU A 58 -0.88 -10.55 -8.52
C GLU A 58 0.45 -11.31 -8.36
N GLU A 59 1.50 -10.89 -9.06
CA GLU A 59 2.83 -11.50 -8.93
C GLU A 59 3.41 -11.30 -7.51
N LEU A 60 3.27 -10.09 -6.95
CA LEU A 60 3.79 -9.73 -5.63
C LEU A 60 3.17 -10.58 -4.51
N PHE A 61 1.88 -10.89 -4.60
CA PHE A 61 1.14 -11.62 -3.57
C PHE A 61 0.92 -13.11 -3.90
N ALA A 62 1.41 -13.61 -5.03
CA ALA A 62 1.24 -15.00 -5.47
C ALA A 62 1.72 -16.05 -4.44
N THR A 63 2.71 -15.70 -3.61
CA THR A 63 3.30 -16.60 -2.61
C THR A 63 2.93 -16.22 -1.17
N GLY A 64 1.95 -15.33 -0.98
CA GLY A 64 1.45 -14.92 0.34
C GLY A 64 1.58 -13.42 0.63
N VAL A 65 1.06 -13.01 1.79
CA VAL A 65 1.02 -11.61 2.23
C VAL A 65 1.98 -11.42 3.39
N ASN A 66 2.74 -10.32 3.36
CA ASN A 66 3.51 -9.81 4.49
C ASN A 66 3.63 -8.29 4.40
N TRP A 67 4.04 -7.65 5.49
CA TRP A 67 4.16 -6.20 5.57
C TRP A 67 5.10 -5.59 4.53
N GLY A 68 6.24 -6.24 4.23
CA GLY A 68 7.17 -5.79 3.19
C GLY A 68 6.50 -5.71 1.82
N ARG A 69 5.73 -6.73 1.43
CA ARG A 69 4.96 -6.75 0.18
C ARG A 69 3.87 -5.69 0.15
N ILE A 70 3.19 -5.44 1.26
CA ILE A 70 2.21 -4.36 1.36
C ILE A 70 2.87 -2.99 1.14
N VAL A 71 4.05 -2.75 1.72
CA VAL A 71 4.81 -1.51 1.45
C VAL A 71 5.21 -1.40 -0.02
N VAL A 72 5.68 -2.48 -0.63
CA VAL A 72 6.01 -2.53 -2.07
C VAL A 72 4.77 -2.25 -2.94
N PHE A 73 3.60 -2.75 -2.57
CA PHE A 73 2.35 -2.46 -3.28
C PHE A 73 2.01 -0.96 -3.26
N PHE A 74 2.11 -0.31 -2.10
CA PHE A 74 1.90 1.14 -2.00
C PHE A 74 2.95 1.93 -2.79
N TYR A 75 4.19 1.46 -2.84
CA TYR A 75 5.23 2.04 -3.68
C TYR A 75 4.86 2.02 -5.16
N PHE A 76 4.50 0.84 -5.69
CA PHE A 76 4.14 0.68 -7.08
C PHE A 76 2.89 1.50 -7.42
N THR A 77 1.90 1.54 -6.53
CA THR A 77 0.71 2.38 -6.69
C THR A 77 1.10 3.87 -6.80
N TYR A 78 1.97 4.36 -5.90
CA TYR A 78 2.48 5.73 -5.96
C TYR A 78 3.21 6.01 -7.28
N GLU A 79 4.05 5.08 -7.73
CA GLU A 79 4.88 5.27 -8.92
C GLU A 79 4.03 5.25 -10.20
N VAL A 80 3.03 4.37 -10.28
CA VAL A 80 2.02 4.36 -11.34
C VAL A 80 1.24 5.68 -11.33
N CYS A 81 0.78 6.16 -10.17
CA CYS A 81 0.09 7.44 -10.06
C CYS A 81 0.97 8.62 -10.51
N ARG A 82 2.27 8.60 -10.19
CA ARG A 82 3.23 9.64 -10.55
C ARG A 82 3.47 9.72 -12.06
N GLN A 83 3.42 8.59 -12.75
CA GLN A 83 3.70 8.50 -14.18
C GLN A 83 2.44 8.54 -15.05
N CYS A 84 1.27 8.20 -14.51
CA CYS A 84 0.03 8.17 -15.28
C CYS A 84 -0.49 9.57 -15.61
N ALA A 85 -1.26 9.69 -16.70
CA ALA A 85 -2.02 10.91 -16.97
C ALA A 85 -3.08 11.12 -15.87
N PHE A 86 -3.39 12.39 -15.55
CA PHE A 86 -4.38 12.74 -14.53
C PHE A 86 -5.74 12.04 -14.69
N SER A 87 -6.14 11.69 -15.91
CA SER A 87 -7.37 10.96 -16.19
C SER A 87 -7.41 9.56 -15.56
N PHE A 88 -6.26 8.93 -15.33
CA PHE A 88 -6.15 7.59 -14.74
C PHE A 88 -5.99 7.61 -13.22
N PHE A 89 -5.67 8.76 -12.61
CA PHE A 89 -5.36 8.83 -11.18
C PHE A 89 -6.50 8.27 -10.32
N ARG A 90 -7.74 8.67 -10.61
CA ARG A 90 -8.92 8.20 -9.88
C ARG A 90 -9.11 6.70 -10.03
N ASP A 91 -9.01 6.20 -11.26
CA ASP A 91 -9.20 4.77 -11.53
C ASP A 91 -8.13 3.92 -10.86
N VAL A 92 -6.86 4.38 -10.86
CA VAL A 92 -5.75 3.71 -10.19
C VAL A 92 -5.96 3.66 -8.68
N MET A 93 -6.38 4.77 -8.08
CA MET A 93 -6.68 4.83 -6.65
C MET A 93 -7.87 3.95 -6.28
N ASP A 94 -8.96 4.00 -7.04
CA ASP A 94 -10.15 3.17 -6.82
C ASP A 94 -9.77 1.68 -6.93
N TRP A 95 -8.97 1.31 -7.92
CA TRP A 95 -8.49 -0.06 -8.08
C TRP A 95 -7.62 -0.50 -6.90
N ALA A 96 -6.65 0.32 -6.48
CA ALA A 96 -5.75 0.00 -5.37
C ALA A 96 -6.50 -0.17 -4.04
N MET A 97 -7.48 0.69 -3.79
CA MET A 97 -8.34 0.61 -2.60
C MET A 97 -9.23 -0.64 -2.62
N ASN A 98 -9.77 -1.01 -3.78
CA ASN A 98 -10.52 -2.26 -3.92
C ASN A 98 -9.62 -3.47 -3.70
N PHE A 99 -8.41 -3.49 -4.26
CA PHE A 99 -7.45 -4.58 -4.05
C PHE A 99 -7.08 -4.71 -2.56
N LEU A 100 -6.78 -3.59 -1.89
CA LEU A 100 -6.50 -3.56 -0.46
C LEU A 100 -7.65 -4.17 0.35
N ARG A 101 -8.89 -3.72 0.10
CA ARG A 101 -10.09 -4.22 0.78
C ARG A 101 -10.31 -5.71 0.53
N ASP A 102 -10.24 -6.12 -0.74
CA ASP A 102 -10.71 -7.44 -1.15
C ASP A 102 -9.65 -8.54 -0.97
N ARG A 103 -8.36 -8.19 -0.94
CA ARG A 103 -7.25 -9.16 -0.89
C ARG A 103 -6.37 -9.06 0.35
N LEU A 104 -6.26 -7.88 0.96
CA LEU A 104 -5.26 -7.64 2.01
C LEU A 104 -5.90 -7.35 3.39
N ALA A 105 -7.12 -6.82 3.43
CA ALA A 105 -7.76 -6.38 4.66
C ALA A 105 -7.89 -7.50 5.70
N LEU A 106 -8.29 -8.70 5.28
CA LEU A 106 -8.41 -9.85 6.19
C LEU A 106 -7.07 -10.18 6.85
N TRP A 107 -5.99 -10.25 6.08
CA TRP A 107 -4.66 -10.52 6.62
C TRP A 107 -4.20 -9.41 7.57
N ILE A 108 -4.44 -8.15 7.22
CA ILE A 108 -4.13 -6.99 8.08
C ILE A 108 -4.88 -7.09 9.42
N GLU A 109 -6.15 -7.46 9.39
CA GLU A 109 -6.96 -7.68 10.60
C GLU A 109 -6.40 -8.83 11.45
N GLU A 110 -6.01 -9.94 10.82
CA GLU A 110 -5.36 -11.07 11.49
C GLU A 110 -4.02 -10.69 12.15
N GLN A 111 -3.33 -9.66 11.66
CA GLN A 111 -2.13 -9.11 12.30
C GLN A 111 -2.43 -8.12 13.44
N GLY A 112 -3.70 -7.92 13.82
CA GLY A 112 -4.12 -6.93 14.80
C GLY A 112 -4.19 -5.49 14.23
N GLY A 113 -4.38 -5.37 12.92
CA GLY A 113 -4.49 -4.11 12.22
C GLY A 113 -3.15 -3.49 11.80
N TRP A 114 -3.20 -2.21 11.40
CA TRP A 114 -2.04 -1.50 10.85
C TRP A 114 -0.89 -1.31 11.82
N ASN A 115 -1.13 -1.36 13.14
CA ASN A 115 -0.06 -1.27 14.14
C ASN A 115 0.97 -2.42 14.02
N GLY A 116 0.60 -3.55 13.40
CA GLY A 116 1.52 -4.65 13.13
C GLY A 116 2.76 -4.24 12.32
N ILE A 117 2.63 -3.26 11.42
CA ILE A 117 3.75 -2.80 10.59
C ILE A 117 4.80 -2.03 11.37
N LEU A 118 4.44 -1.39 12.51
CA LEU A 118 5.38 -0.65 13.34
C LEU A 118 6.42 -1.60 13.98
N ASN A 119 6.06 -2.87 14.12
CA ASN A 119 6.95 -3.93 14.60
C ASN A 119 7.66 -4.68 13.47
N PHE A 120 7.36 -4.36 12.20
CA PHE A 120 8.02 -4.96 11.06
C PHE A 120 9.35 -4.25 10.78
N PHE A 121 10.42 -5.03 10.75
CA PHE A 121 11.73 -4.62 10.27
C PHE A 121 12.07 -5.47 9.05
N PRO A 122 12.39 -4.87 7.89
CA PRO A 122 12.89 -5.63 6.77
C PRO A 122 14.15 -6.36 7.21
N SER A 123 14.18 -7.67 7.02
CA SER A 123 15.34 -8.48 7.39
C SER A 123 16.56 -7.99 6.62
N SER A 124 17.58 -7.54 7.36
CA SER A 124 18.91 -7.31 6.81
C SER A 124 19.57 -8.67 6.59
N GLU A 125 19.38 -9.26 5.42
CA GLU A 125 20.30 -10.28 4.90
C GLU A 125 21.30 -9.64 3.94
#